data_AF-A0A5B7AQG1-F1
#
_entry.id   AF-A0A5B7AQG1-F1
#
_cell.length_a   1.000
_cell.length_b   1.000
_cell.length_c   1.000
_cell.angle_alpha   90.00
_cell.angle_beta   90.00
_cell.angle_gamma   90.00
#
_symmetry.space_group_name_H-M   'P 1'
#
loop_
_entity.id
_entity.type
_entity.pdbx_description
1 polymer ?
#
loop_
_entity_poly.entity_id
_entity_poly.type
_entity_poly.pdbx_seq_one_letter_code
_entity_poly.pdbx_strand_id
1 'polypeptide(L)'
;MVGWRTSSIRRETELVKPPQRSLDGYKHVVDVEYCPPVSSEGPHFPPEAAKAKEAAQNAPSMQNTVEYHEILEDEMIRGLQQLGWKKIDVSFHSAFWPFFAHNNIHVKNEWFHNAGAGVVAHVADSLKQQEKQHESSSFIAASL
;
A
#
# COMPACT_ATOMS: atom_id res chain seq x y z
N MET A 1 -1.77 -8.37 16.46
CA MET A 1 -1.31 -6.97 16.42
C MET A 1 -2.14 -6.19 15.42
N VAL A 2 -2.95 -5.26 15.88
CA VAL A 2 -3.57 -4.21 15.05
C VAL A 2 -3.63 -2.95 15.91
N GLY A 3 -3.39 -1.77 15.33
CA GLY A 3 -3.58 -0.48 16.02
C GLY A 3 -2.35 0.16 16.69
N TRP A 4 -1.12 -0.15 16.28
CA TRP A 4 0.10 0.42 16.89
C TRP A 4 0.66 1.65 16.14
N ARG A 5 0.43 1.75 14.83
CA ARG A 5 0.71 2.90 13.94
C ARG A 5 -0.08 2.74 12.63
N THR A 6 0.14 3.61 11.64
CA THR A 6 -0.45 3.49 10.29
C THR A 6 -0.07 2.15 9.64
N SER A 7 -1.05 1.36 9.19
CA SER A 7 -0.83 0.14 8.40
C SER A 7 -0.41 0.49 6.96
N SER A 8 0.73 1.16 6.80
CA SER A 8 1.23 1.66 5.52
C SER A 8 2.50 0.92 5.11
N ILE A 9 2.67 0.69 3.81
CA ILE A 9 3.90 0.14 3.20
C ILE A 9 4.99 1.21 2.98
N ARG A 10 4.76 2.42 3.51
CA ARG A 10 5.62 3.60 3.40
C ARG A 10 5.43 4.50 4.62
N ARG A 11 6.40 5.35 4.92
CA ARG A 11 6.33 6.27 6.06
C ARG A 11 5.35 7.40 5.80
N GLU A 12 4.81 7.99 6.87
CA GLU A 12 3.91 9.15 6.77
C GLU A 12 4.59 10.36 6.11
N THR A 13 5.88 10.55 6.37
CA THR A 13 6.70 11.62 5.77
C THR A 13 6.94 11.46 4.26
N GLU A 14 6.65 10.28 3.70
CA GLU A 14 6.82 9.95 2.28
C GLU A 14 5.51 10.13 1.48
N LEU A 15 4.44 10.61 2.12
CA LEU A 15 3.15 10.83 1.46
C LEU A 15 3.21 12.05 0.53
N VAL A 16 3.37 11.78 -0.76
CA VAL A 16 3.25 12.79 -1.83
C VAL A 16 1.80 13.17 -2.10
N LYS A 17 1.59 14.40 -2.57
CA LYS A 17 0.25 14.83 -3.04
C LYS A 17 -0.09 14.10 -4.34
N PRO A 18 -1.27 13.46 -4.44
CA PRO A 18 -1.67 12.76 -5.65
C PRO A 18 -1.86 13.75 -6.81
N PRO A 19 -1.47 13.38 -8.05
CA PRO A 19 -1.77 14.16 -9.25
C PRO A 19 -3.27 14.38 -9.43
N GLN A 20 -3.64 15.50 -10.07
CA GLN A 20 -5.02 15.77 -10.49
C GLN A 20 -5.21 15.37 -11.97
N ARG A 21 -5.13 14.05 -12.24
CA ARG A 21 -5.36 13.46 -13.56
C ARG A 21 -6.11 12.14 -13.43
N SER A 22 -6.65 11.64 -14.53
CA SER A 22 -7.21 10.28 -14.61
C SER A 22 -6.37 9.43 -15.58
N LEU A 23 -6.17 8.15 -15.27
CA LEU A 23 -5.42 7.21 -16.10
C LEU A 23 -6.31 6.12 -16.66
N ASP A 24 -5.98 5.64 -17.87
CA ASP A 24 -6.57 4.47 -18.54
C ASP A 24 -8.10 4.49 -18.63
N GLY A 25 -8.71 5.68 -18.66
CA GLY A 25 -10.17 5.87 -18.66
C GLY A 25 -10.84 5.72 -17.29
N TYR A 26 -10.10 5.39 -16.22
CA TYR A 26 -10.62 5.29 -14.87
C TYR A 26 -10.50 6.62 -14.14
N LYS A 27 -11.64 7.29 -13.93
CA LYS A 27 -11.73 8.66 -13.40
C LYS A 27 -10.92 8.93 -12.12
N HIS A 28 -10.85 7.97 -11.21
CA HIS A 28 -10.26 8.15 -9.87
C HIS A 28 -8.90 7.49 -9.70
N VAL A 29 -8.37 6.80 -10.72
CA VAL A 29 -7.01 6.27 -10.74
C VAL A 29 -6.11 7.37 -11.30
N VAL A 30 -5.15 7.83 -10.51
CA VAL A 30 -4.35 9.03 -10.84
C VAL A 30 -2.88 8.72 -11.12
N ASP A 31 -2.38 7.61 -10.60
CA ASP A 31 -1.04 7.10 -10.88
C ASP A 31 -0.98 5.59 -10.76
N VAL A 32 -0.14 4.97 -11.58
CA VAL A 32 0.10 3.53 -11.58
C VAL A 32 1.58 3.29 -11.82
N GLU A 33 2.23 2.60 -10.87
CA GLU A 33 3.68 2.35 -10.90
C GLU A 33 3.96 0.91 -10.46
N TYR A 34 4.93 0.23 -11.10
CA TYR A 34 5.44 -1.03 -10.60
C TYR A 34 6.64 -0.78 -9.68
N CYS A 35 6.52 -1.19 -8.42
CA CYS A 35 7.58 -1.12 -7.43
C CYS A 35 8.30 -2.48 -7.39
N PRO A 36 9.58 -2.57 -7.81
CA PRO A 36 10.33 -3.83 -7.79
C PRO A 36 10.62 -4.28 -6.35
N PRO A 37 10.87 -5.59 -6.15
CA PRO A 37 11.26 -6.11 -4.84
C PRO A 37 12.61 -5.52 -4.41
N VAL A 38 12.70 -5.14 -3.14
CA VAL A 38 13.94 -4.72 -2.50
C VAL A 38 14.61 -5.95 -1.88
N SER A 39 15.82 -6.27 -2.33
CA SER A 39 16.61 -7.37 -1.76
C SER A 39 16.90 -7.11 -0.29
N SER A 40 16.69 -8.12 0.55
CA SER A 40 16.96 -8.06 1.98
C SER A 40 17.33 -9.45 2.49
N GLU A 41 18.25 -9.51 3.44
CA GLU A 41 18.76 -10.76 4.03
C GLU A 41 17.75 -11.44 5.00
N GLY A 42 16.51 -10.95 5.05
CA GLY A 42 15.46 -11.41 5.95
C GLY A 42 15.12 -10.39 7.04
N PRO A 43 14.31 -10.79 8.04
CA PRO A 43 14.01 -9.95 9.19
C PRO A 43 15.29 -9.63 9.96
N HIS A 44 15.57 -8.35 10.19
CA HIS A 44 16.77 -7.91 10.91
C HIS A 44 16.36 -6.89 11.95
N PHE A 45 15.97 -7.37 13.13
CA PHE A 45 15.70 -6.49 14.26
C PHE A 45 17.02 -6.04 14.88
N PRO A 46 17.31 -4.73 14.90
CA PRO A 46 18.52 -4.24 15.54
C PRO A 46 18.48 -4.53 17.06
N PRO A 47 19.62 -4.74 17.75
CA PRO A 47 19.65 -4.95 19.20
C PRO A 47 18.90 -3.87 20.00
N GLU A 48 18.86 -2.65 19.46
CA GLU A 48 18.10 -1.50 19.95
C GLU A 48 16.60 -1.78 20.02
N ALA A 49 16.04 -2.62 19.15
CA ALA A 49 14.62 -2.97 19.14
C ALA A 49 14.18 -3.62 20.46
N ALA A 50 15.01 -4.53 21.00
CA ALA A 50 14.72 -5.20 22.27
C ALA A 50 14.75 -4.21 23.44
N LYS A 51 15.74 -3.30 23.45
CA LYS A 51 15.87 -2.24 24.47
C LYS A 51 14.71 -1.26 24.40
N ALA A 52 14.34 -0.80 23.21
CA ALA A 52 13.23 0.12 23.01
C ALA A 52 11.90 -0.51 23.43
N LYS A 53 11.69 -1.80 23.11
CA LYS A 53 10.53 -2.57 23.58
C LYS A 53 10.47 -2.64 25.10
N GLU A 54 11.58 -2.99 25.74
CA GLU A 54 11.69 -3.07 27.20
C GLU A 54 11.42 -1.70 27.84
N ALA A 55 12.01 -0.63 27.32
CA ALA A 55 11.80 0.73 27.80
C ALA A 55 10.34 1.17 27.67
N ALA A 56 9.69 0.87 26.53
CA ALA A 56 8.28 1.17 26.30
C ALA A 56 7.35 0.39 27.26
N GLN A 57 7.73 -0.82 27.68
CA GLN A 57 6.96 -1.65 28.60
C GLN A 57 7.17 -1.27 30.08
N ASN A 58 8.43 -1.07 30.48
CA ASN A 58 8.81 -0.81 31.87
C ASN A 58 8.55 0.65 32.28
N ALA A 59 8.73 1.60 31.37
CA ALA A 59 8.50 3.02 31.60
C ALA A 59 7.76 3.65 30.41
N PRO A 60 6.43 3.43 30.30
CA PRO A 60 5.65 3.95 29.19
C PRO A 60 5.72 5.47 29.14
N SER A 61 6.28 6.01 28.06
CA SER A 61 6.32 7.44 27.76
C SER A 61 6.11 7.64 26.26
N MET A 62 5.73 8.85 25.84
CA MET A 62 5.60 9.15 24.40
C MET A 62 6.92 8.87 23.67
N GLN A 63 8.05 9.27 24.26
CA GLN A 63 9.37 9.07 23.65
C GLN A 63 9.70 7.59 23.47
N ASN A 64 9.60 6.78 24.53
CA ASN A 64 9.93 5.36 24.47
C ASN A 64 8.98 4.60 23.53
N THR A 65 7.71 5.00 23.48
CA THR A 65 6.72 4.40 22.58
C THR A 65 7.02 4.72 21.12
N VAL A 66 7.36 5.99 20.81
CA VAL A 66 7.71 6.42 19.46
C VAL A 66 8.97 5.70 18.96
N GLU A 67 10.02 5.66 19.77
CA GLU A 67 11.27 4.99 19.41
C GLU A 67 11.05 3.50 19.09
N TYR A 68 10.30 2.79 19.94
CA TYR A 68 9.94 1.40 19.68
C TYR A 68 9.11 1.23 18.40
N HIS A 69 8.13 2.12 18.17
CA HIS A 69 7.26 2.04 17.00
C HIS A 69 7.98 2.36 15.70
N GLU A 70 8.94 3.29 15.70
CA GLU A 70 9.76 3.60 14.52
C GLU A 70 10.59 2.41 14.08
N ILE A 71 11.23 1.73 15.02
CA ILE A 71 12.00 0.51 14.73
C ILE A 71 11.11 -0.58 14.15
N LEU A 72 9.91 -0.78 14.72
CA LEU A 72 8.96 -1.77 14.19
C LEU A 72 8.41 -1.42 12.81
N GLU A 73 8.10 -0.14 12.57
CA GLU A 73 7.59 0.31 11.28
C GLU A 73 8.63 0.12 10.18
N ASP A 74 9.90 0.43 10.46
CA ASP A 74 11.01 0.24 9.51
C ASP A 74 11.19 -1.23 9.12
N GLU A 75 11.14 -2.13 10.11
CA GLU A 75 11.21 -3.57 9.87
C GLU A 75 10.00 -4.07 9.05
N MET A 76 8.80 -3.57 9.35
CA MET A 76 7.59 -3.91 8.62
C MET A 76 7.65 -3.43 7.17
N ILE A 77 8.01 -2.17 6.93
CA ILE A 77 8.13 -1.59 5.59
C ILE A 77 9.18 -2.35 4.80
N ARG A 78 10.37 -2.60 5.37
CA ARG A 78 11.43 -3.35 4.70
C ARG A 78 10.99 -4.77 4.34
N GLY A 79 10.29 -5.46 5.25
CA GLY A 79 9.75 -6.78 4.99
C GLY A 79 8.71 -6.80 3.86
N LEU A 80 7.77 -5.85 3.88
CA LEU A 80 6.74 -5.74 2.84
C LEU A 80 7.31 -5.38 1.45
N GLN A 81 8.42 -4.64 1.41
CA GLN A 81 9.11 -4.26 0.18
C GLN A 81 9.91 -5.40 -0.47
N GLN A 82 10.08 -6.55 0.19
CA GLN A 82 10.78 -7.72 -0.39
C GLN A 82 10.04 -8.35 -1.57
N LEU A 83 8.76 -8.04 -1.75
CA LEU A 83 7.95 -8.47 -2.88
C LEU A 83 7.73 -7.30 -3.83
N GLY A 84 7.79 -7.57 -5.14
CA GLY A 84 7.39 -6.58 -6.13
C GLY A 84 5.88 -6.37 -6.10
N TRP A 85 5.43 -5.12 -6.20
CA TRP A 85 4.01 -4.76 -6.11
C TRP A 85 3.66 -3.64 -7.08
N LYS A 86 2.39 -3.61 -7.50
CA LYS A 86 1.86 -2.53 -8.34
C LYS A 86 1.20 -1.48 -7.44
N LYS A 87 1.78 -0.29 -7.40
CA LYS A 87 1.24 0.88 -6.71
C LYS A 87 0.15 1.50 -7.57
N ILE A 88 -1.01 1.73 -6.97
CA ILE A 88 -2.16 2.38 -7.60
C ILE A 88 -2.56 3.54 -6.70
N ASP A 89 -2.26 4.76 -7.13
CA ASP A 89 -2.69 5.95 -6.41
C ASP A 89 -4.10 6.35 -6.85
N VAL A 90 -4.95 6.62 -5.86
CA VAL A 90 -6.37 6.93 -6.06
C VAL A 90 -6.69 8.29 -5.46
N SER A 91 -7.49 9.08 -6.17
CA SER A 91 -7.98 10.35 -5.67
C SER A 91 -9.45 10.57 -6.01
N PHE A 92 -10.24 10.81 -4.97
CA PHE A 92 -11.67 11.14 -5.08
C PHE A 92 -11.90 12.65 -5.11
N HIS A 93 -10.91 13.45 -5.51
CA HIS A 93 -11.00 14.92 -5.54
C HIS A 93 -12.17 15.45 -6.38
N SER A 94 -12.66 14.67 -7.33
CA SER A 94 -13.79 14.97 -8.21
C SER A 94 -15.10 14.25 -7.85
N ALA A 95 -15.14 13.56 -6.70
CA ALA A 95 -16.35 12.95 -6.16
C ALA A 95 -17.18 13.99 -5.38
N PHE A 96 -18.50 13.78 -5.31
CA PHE A 96 -19.41 14.71 -4.60
C PHE A 96 -19.07 14.87 -3.11
N TRP A 97 -18.56 13.81 -2.47
CA TRP A 97 -18.18 13.81 -1.07
C TRP A 97 -16.77 13.19 -0.93
N PRO A 98 -15.71 13.98 -1.18
CA PRO A 98 -14.34 13.47 -1.24
C PRO A 98 -13.84 12.90 0.09
N PHE A 99 -14.39 13.36 1.22
CA PHE A 99 -14.03 12.88 2.57
C PHE A 99 -14.49 11.44 2.87
N PHE A 100 -15.37 10.86 2.05
CA PHE A 100 -15.78 9.46 2.16
C PHE A 100 -14.88 8.50 1.38
N ALA A 101 -13.61 8.85 1.16
CA ALA A 101 -12.64 8.01 0.43
C ALA A 101 -12.66 6.54 0.88
N HIS A 102 -12.70 6.27 2.20
CA HIS A 102 -12.79 4.92 2.74
C HIS A 102 -14.06 4.17 2.32
N ASN A 103 -15.21 4.85 2.28
CA ASN A 103 -16.47 4.23 1.85
C ASN A 103 -16.52 4.07 0.33
N ASN A 104 -15.94 5.02 -0.43
CA ASN A 104 -15.79 4.94 -1.87
C ASN A 104 -14.96 3.73 -2.26
N ILE A 105 -13.76 3.55 -1.68
CA ILE A 105 -12.88 2.39 -1.97
C ILE A 105 -13.61 1.07 -1.72
N HIS A 106 -14.38 0.99 -0.62
CA HIS A 106 -15.14 -0.22 -0.28
C HIS A 106 -16.44 -0.39 -1.10
N VAL A 107 -16.87 0.65 -1.83
CA VAL A 107 -18.17 0.69 -2.53
C VAL A 107 -19.32 0.27 -1.60
N LYS A 108 -19.33 0.74 -0.34
CA LYS A 108 -20.27 0.24 0.70
C LYS A 108 -21.75 0.38 0.37
N ASN A 109 -22.09 1.39 -0.44
CA ASN A 109 -23.44 1.61 -0.95
C ASN A 109 -23.29 2.09 -2.39
N GLU A 110 -23.73 1.28 -3.34
CA GLU A 110 -23.57 1.56 -4.76
C GLU A 110 -24.19 2.89 -5.18
N TRP A 111 -25.24 3.36 -4.51
CA TRP A 111 -25.88 4.62 -4.88
C TRP A 111 -25.04 5.85 -4.49
N PHE A 112 -24.34 5.79 -3.36
CA PHE A 112 -23.59 6.93 -2.81
C PHE A 112 -22.06 6.84 -2.94
N HIS A 113 -21.54 5.62 -3.03
CA HIS A 113 -20.11 5.32 -2.99
C HIS A 113 -19.60 4.73 -4.32
N ASN A 114 -20.33 4.96 -5.42
CA ASN A 114 -19.94 4.46 -6.75
C ASN A 114 -18.61 5.02 -7.28
N ALA A 115 -18.08 6.09 -6.69
CA ALA A 115 -16.81 6.67 -7.12
C ALA A 115 -15.66 5.64 -7.04
N GLY A 116 -15.72 4.66 -6.13
CA GLY A 116 -14.73 3.58 -6.09
C GLY A 116 -14.99 2.43 -7.05
N ALA A 117 -16.15 2.33 -7.70
CA ALA A 117 -16.44 1.23 -8.63
C ALA A 117 -15.44 1.20 -9.80
N GLY A 118 -15.03 2.38 -10.30
CA GLY A 118 -13.98 2.48 -11.32
C GLY A 118 -12.61 2.01 -10.82
N VAL A 119 -12.29 2.21 -9.54
CA VAL A 119 -11.03 1.72 -8.95
C VAL A 119 -11.04 0.20 -8.86
N VAL A 120 -12.16 -0.40 -8.41
CA VAL A 120 -12.33 -1.86 -8.36
C VAL A 120 -12.22 -2.48 -9.75
N ALA A 121 -12.87 -1.86 -10.75
CA ALA A 121 -12.78 -2.29 -12.14
C ALA A 121 -11.33 -2.25 -12.65
N HIS A 122 -10.60 -1.16 -12.41
CA HIS A 122 -9.19 -1.04 -12.79
C HIS A 122 -8.30 -2.14 -12.18
N VAL A 123 -8.51 -2.47 -10.90
CA VAL A 123 -7.77 -3.55 -10.23
C VAL A 123 -8.10 -4.90 -10.87
N ALA A 124 -9.39 -5.20 -11.10
CA ALA A 124 -9.80 -6.45 -11.73
C ALA A 124 -9.25 -6.58 -13.16
N ASP A 125 -9.29 -5.51 -13.94
CA ASP A 125 -8.76 -5.50 -15.31
C ASP A 125 -7.24 -5.61 -15.33
N SER A 126 -6.54 -4.96 -14.38
CA SER A 126 -5.09 -5.12 -14.20
C SER A 126 -4.70 -6.58 -13.91
N LEU A 127 -5.44 -7.27 -13.03
CA LEU A 127 -5.17 -8.68 -12.71
C LEU A 127 -5.39 -9.58 -13.93
N LYS A 128 -6.51 -9.41 -14.64
CA LYS A 128 -6.80 -10.17 -15.87
C LYS A 128 -5.73 -9.96 -16.95
N GLN A 129 -5.22 -8.74 -17.09
CA GLN A 129 -4.14 -8.45 -18.05
C GLN A 129 -2.85 -9.17 -17.66
N GLN A 130 -2.50 -9.16 -16.37
CA GLN A 130 -1.32 -9.84 -15.85
C GLN A 130 -1.40 -11.36 -16.04
N GLU A 131 -2.57 -11.98 -15.79
CA GLU A 131 -2.81 -13.40 -16.02
C GLU A 131 -2.61 -13.77 -17.50
N LYS A 132 -3.20 -13.00 -18.42
CA LYS A 132 -3.05 -13.22 -19.87
C LYS A 132 -1.60 -13.09 -20.35
N GLN A 133 -0.86 -12.11 -19.82
CA GLN A 133 0.57 -11.94 -20.12
C GLN A 133 1.39 -13.12 -19.62
N HIS A 134 1.11 -13.61 -18.41
CA HIS A 134 1.79 -14.76 -17.83
C HIS A 134 1.53 -16.05 -18.61
N GLU A 135 0.28 -16.30 -19.02
CA GLU A 135 -0.08 -17.41 -19.90
C GLU A 135 0.70 -17.31 -21.23
N SER A 136 0.63 -16.15 -21.89
CA SER A 136 1.31 -15.93 -23.18
C SER A 136 2.82 -16.15 -23.08
N SER A 137 3.46 -15.65 -22.02
CA SER A 137 4.90 -15.84 -21.77
C SER A 137 5.26 -17.29 -21.49
N SER A 138 4.40 -18.02 -20.78
CA SER A 138 4.59 -19.45 -20.49
C SER A 138 4.48 -20.30 -21.75
N PHE A 139 3.53 -19.99 -22.65
CA PHE A 139 3.39 -20.66 -23.94
C PHE A 139 4.60 -20.44 -24.85
N ILE A 140 5.17 -19.23 -24.88
CA ILE A 140 6.39 -18.94 -25.65
C ILE A 140 7.58 -19.72 -25.08
N ALA A 141 7.77 -19.73 -23.76
CA ALA A 141 8.86 -20.45 -23.11
C ALA A 141 8.78 -21.98 -23.29
N ALA A 142 7.57 -22.55 -23.35
CA ALA A 142 7.37 -23.98 -23.60
C ALA A 142 7.53 -24.40 -25.08
N SER A 143 7.57 -23.44 -26.01
CA SER A 143 7.68 -23.68 -27.45
C SER A 143 9.10 -23.48 -28.00
N LEU A 144 10.06 -23.14 -27.12
CA LEU A 144 11.50 -22.99 -27.40
C LEU A 144 12.27 -24.18 -26.81
#